data_AF-A0A965M537-F1
#
_entry.id   AF-A0A965M537-F1
#
_cell.length_a   1.000
_cell.length_b   1.000
_cell.length_c   1.000
_cell.angle_alpha   90.00
_cell.angle_beta   90.00
_cell.angle_gamma   90.00
#
_symmetry.space_group_name_H-M   'P 1'
#
loop_
_entity.id
_entity.type
_entity.pdbx_description
1 polymer ?
#
loop_
_entity_poly.entity_id
_entity_poly.type
_entity_poly.pdbx_seq_one_letter_code
_entity_poly.pdbx_strand_id
1 'polypeptide(L)'
;MNQVHDKLAAILATKRKEAEAIEGMKSELRRQALLRNDFRGFRTGLFQPGIVTVIAECKAASPTAGSIVAKYDPVAQAKLYEAGGAGAISVLTDREYFQGCLADMQAVREAVRVPVLRKDFILTEAQVYESVASGADAFLLIVAALTDDEFKRLHDLGRTLQSDVLVEVHDLAEMDR
;
A
#
# COMPACT_ATOMS: atom_id res chain seq x y z
N MET A 1 -10.18 3.17 24.73
CA MET A 1 -9.49 4.12 23.82
C MET A 1 -7.96 3.97 23.80
N ASN A 2 -7.29 3.40 24.82
CA ASN A 2 -5.82 3.28 24.83
C ASN A 2 -5.20 2.12 24.02
N GLN A 3 -5.94 1.08 23.66
CA GLN A 3 -5.32 -0.15 23.11
C GLN A 3 -5.03 -0.10 21.59
N VAL A 4 -5.70 0.80 20.85
CA VAL A 4 -5.53 0.95 19.39
C VAL A 4 -4.36 1.90 19.08
N HIS A 5 -4.25 3.02 19.80
CA HIS A 5 -3.11 3.93 19.66
C HIS A 5 -1.77 3.26 20.01
N ASP A 6 -1.77 2.39 21.02
CA ASP A 6 -0.57 1.65 21.42
C ASP A 6 -0.08 0.68 20.33
N LYS A 7 -1.01 0.02 19.61
CA LYS A 7 -0.67 -0.87 18.49
C LYS A 7 -0.11 -0.11 17.30
N LEU A 8 -0.74 1.00 16.90
CA LEU A 8 -0.23 1.81 15.79
C LEU A 8 1.18 2.32 16.09
N ALA A 9 1.42 2.83 17.30
CA ALA A 9 2.75 3.28 17.72
C ALA A 9 3.80 2.17 17.63
N ALA A 10 3.48 0.95 18.07
CA ALA A 10 4.36 -0.20 17.96
C ALA A 10 4.68 -0.53 16.49
N ILE A 11 3.66 -0.58 15.63
CA ILE A 11 3.84 -0.82 14.19
C ILE A 11 4.78 0.23 13.58
N LEU A 12 4.52 1.51 13.85
CA LEU A 12 5.34 2.60 13.30
C LEU A 12 6.78 2.54 13.78
N ALA A 13 7.03 2.16 15.04
CA ALA A 13 8.39 1.99 15.55
C ALA A 13 9.17 0.89 14.80
N THR A 14 8.52 -0.25 14.52
CA THR A 14 9.10 -1.31 13.69
C THR A 14 9.32 -0.84 12.25
N LYS A 15 8.32 -0.17 11.65
CA LYS A 15 8.40 0.32 10.27
C LYS A 15 9.48 1.36 10.06
N ARG A 16 9.77 2.22 11.04
CA ARG A 16 10.91 3.16 10.97
C ARG A 16 12.24 2.42 10.85
N LYS A 17 12.45 1.34 11.62
CA LYS A 17 13.68 0.52 11.52
C LYS A 17 13.81 -0.18 10.18
N GLU A 18 12.70 -0.69 9.65
CA GLU A 18 12.70 -1.30 8.31
C GLU A 18 12.95 -0.28 7.20
N ALA A 19 12.37 0.92 7.32
CA ALA A 19 12.59 2.02 6.39
C ALA A 19 14.06 2.48 6.41
N GLU A 20 14.68 2.58 7.60
CA GLU A 20 16.11 2.86 7.76
C GLU A 20 16.98 1.80 7.07
N ALA A 21 16.59 0.52 7.15
CA ALA A 21 17.34 -0.58 6.53
C ALA A 21 17.36 -0.50 4.98
N ILE A 22 16.35 0.12 4.36
CA ILE A 22 16.30 0.30 2.90
C ILE A 22 16.80 1.68 2.44
N GLU A 23 17.08 2.61 3.36
CA GLU A 23 17.49 3.98 3.04
C GLU A 23 18.79 4.03 2.22
N GLY A 24 19.73 3.12 2.51
CA GLY A 24 20.98 2.98 1.73
C GLY A 24 20.75 2.58 0.26
N MET A 25 19.59 2.01 -0.07
CA MET A 25 19.21 1.63 -1.43
C MET A 25 18.36 2.70 -2.13
N LYS A 26 18.04 3.82 -1.48
CA LYS A 26 17.10 4.84 -1.99
C LYS A 26 17.45 5.31 -3.40
N SER A 27 18.72 5.55 -3.70
CA SER A 27 19.15 6.01 -5.03
C SER A 27 18.86 4.99 -6.13
N GLU A 28 19.07 3.71 -5.84
CA GLU A 28 18.79 2.63 -6.80
C GLU A 28 17.27 2.41 -6.95
N LEU A 29 16.53 2.40 -5.84
CA LEU A 29 15.06 2.33 -5.86
C LEU A 29 14.47 3.50 -6.66
N ARG A 30 14.99 4.72 -6.47
CA ARG A 30 14.59 5.89 -7.25
C ARG A 30 14.85 5.69 -8.74
N ARG A 31 16.02 5.18 -9.11
CA ARG A 31 16.36 4.90 -10.51
C ARG A 31 15.38 3.90 -11.12
N GLN A 32 15.08 2.81 -10.42
CA GLN A 32 14.12 1.80 -10.86
C GLN A 32 12.70 2.38 -11.00
N ALA A 33 12.24 3.14 -10.01
CA ALA A 33 10.93 3.80 -10.03
C ALA A 33 10.79 4.75 -11.22
N LEU A 34 11.83 5.53 -11.53
CA LEU A 34 11.83 6.47 -12.67
C LEU A 34 11.85 5.79 -14.05
N LEU A 35 12.28 4.53 -14.13
CA LEU A 35 12.29 3.76 -15.37
C LEU A 35 10.96 3.06 -15.65
N ARG A 36 10.06 3.00 -14.66
CA ARG A 36 8.77 2.33 -14.81
C ARG A 36 7.80 3.19 -15.63
N ASN A 37 7.05 2.53 -16.53
CA ASN A 37 6.08 3.19 -17.41
C ASN A 37 4.81 2.36 -17.69
N ASP A 38 4.57 1.29 -16.93
CA ASP A 38 3.47 0.33 -17.11
C ASP A 38 2.31 0.52 -16.12
N PHE A 39 2.15 1.74 -15.57
CA PHE A 39 1.13 2.04 -14.56
C PHE A 39 -0.29 1.79 -15.06
N ARG A 40 -1.10 1.15 -14.22
CA ARG A 40 -2.54 0.99 -14.42
C ARG A 40 -3.24 2.06 -13.60
N GLY A 41 -4.17 2.80 -14.18
CA GLY A 41 -4.82 3.91 -13.45
C GLY A 41 -5.70 3.42 -12.30
N PHE A 42 -5.21 3.53 -11.06
CA PHE A 42 -5.92 3.09 -9.86
C PHE A 42 -7.15 3.96 -9.62
N ARG A 43 -7.00 5.29 -9.67
CA ARG A 43 -8.12 6.23 -9.56
C ARG A 43 -9.13 5.99 -10.68
N THR A 44 -8.69 5.86 -11.93
CA THR A 44 -9.61 5.65 -13.07
C THR A 44 -10.34 4.30 -13.00
N GLY A 45 -9.71 3.27 -12.43
CA GLY A 45 -10.34 1.97 -12.20
C GLY A 45 -11.46 2.02 -11.15
N LEU A 46 -11.38 2.96 -10.20
CA LEU A 46 -12.34 3.10 -9.10
C LEU A 46 -13.45 4.14 -9.37
N PHE A 47 -13.15 5.26 -10.02
CA PHE A 47 -14.13 6.31 -10.24
C PHE A 47 -15.00 6.03 -11.48
N GLN A 48 -15.97 5.14 -11.31
CA GLN A 48 -16.97 4.77 -12.33
C GLN A 48 -18.35 5.32 -11.94
N PRO A 49 -18.89 6.35 -12.63
CA PRO A 49 -20.17 6.97 -12.29
C PRO A 49 -21.31 5.96 -12.21
N GLY A 50 -22.06 5.98 -11.10
CA GLY A 50 -23.22 5.10 -10.89
C GLY A 50 -22.89 3.65 -10.52
N ILE A 51 -21.60 3.31 -10.34
CA ILE A 51 -21.15 1.96 -9.99
C ILE A 51 -20.41 2.01 -8.65
N VAL A 52 -20.80 1.13 -7.72
CA VAL A 52 -20.01 0.88 -6.51
C VAL A 52 -18.82 0.01 -6.89
N THR A 53 -17.61 0.56 -6.82
CA THR A 53 -16.37 -0.19 -7.05
C THR A 53 -15.77 -0.70 -5.76
N VAL A 54 -15.14 -1.87 -5.81
CA VAL A 54 -14.52 -2.50 -4.64
C VAL A 54 -13.01 -2.57 -4.82
N ILE A 55 -12.26 -2.12 -3.81
CA ILE A 55 -10.86 -2.49 -3.63
C ILE A 55 -10.85 -3.76 -2.77
N ALA A 56 -10.49 -4.90 -3.36
CA ALA A 56 -10.48 -6.18 -2.65
C ALA A 56 -9.10 -6.45 -2.04
N GLU A 57 -9.04 -6.79 -0.75
CA GLU A 57 -7.78 -6.91 -0.01
C GLU A 57 -7.33 -8.38 0.16
N CYS A 58 -6.11 -8.66 -0.28
CA CYS A 58 -5.37 -9.88 0.00
C CYS A 58 -4.64 -9.70 1.34
N LYS A 59 -5.11 -10.42 2.38
CA LYS A 59 -4.59 -10.32 3.75
C LYS A 59 -4.49 -11.69 4.39
N ALA A 60 -3.27 -12.08 4.78
CA ALA A 60 -3.01 -13.36 5.45
C ALA A 60 -3.43 -13.35 6.91
N ALA A 61 -3.04 -12.31 7.64
CA ALA A 61 -3.28 -12.17 9.07
C ALA A 61 -3.60 -10.72 9.46
N SER A 62 -4.05 -10.53 10.70
CA SER A 62 -4.11 -9.20 11.31
C SER A 62 -3.82 -9.25 12.81
N PRO A 63 -3.37 -8.15 13.43
CA PRO A 63 -3.11 -8.09 14.88
C PRO A 63 -4.34 -8.29 15.77
N THR A 64 -5.54 -8.27 15.19
CA THR A 64 -6.80 -8.43 15.92
C THR A 64 -7.41 -9.81 15.71
N ALA A 65 -7.33 -10.36 14.50
CA ALA A 65 -7.95 -11.65 14.16
C ALA A 65 -6.96 -12.82 14.11
N GLY A 66 -5.65 -12.58 14.21
CA GLY A 66 -4.64 -13.61 13.96
C GLY A 66 -4.61 -14.03 12.48
N SER A 67 -4.32 -15.29 12.21
CA SER A 67 -4.40 -15.85 10.85
C SER A 67 -5.85 -15.90 10.38
N ILE A 68 -6.12 -15.32 9.21
CA ILE A 68 -7.47 -15.22 8.62
C ILE A 68 -7.75 -16.43 7.73
N VAL A 69 -6.71 -17.01 7.12
CA VAL A 69 -6.82 -18.11 6.15
C VAL A 69 -5.78 -19.17 6.46
N ALA A 70 -6.20 -20.44 6.56
CA ALA A 70 -5.31 -21.56 6.89
C ALA A 70 -4.21 -21.80 5.83
N LYS A 71 -4.51 -21.52 4.55
CA LYS A 71 -3.55 -21.56 3.44
C LYS A 71 -3.71 -20.30 2.61
N TYR A 72 -2.81 -19.34 2.81
CA TYR A 72 -2.83 -18.08 2.09
C TYR A 72 -2.12 -18.22 0.74
N ASP A 73 -2.85 -17.98 -0.35
CA ASP A 73 -2.32 -17.84 -1.70
C ASP A 73 -2.80 -16.49 -2.26
N PRO A 74 -1.95 -15.45 -2.24
CA PRO A 74 -2.35 -14.11 -2.63
C PRO A 74 -2.74 -14.04 -4.12
N VAL A 75 -2.08 -14.82 -4.98
CA VAL A 75 -2.32 -14.84 -6.43
C VAL A 75 -3.66 -15.49 -6.74
N ALA A 76 -3.94 -16.66 -6.16
CA ALA A 76 -5.23 -17.33 -6.34
C ALA A 76 -6.38 -16.44 -5.83
N GLN A 77 -6.21 -15.81 -4.68
CA GLN A 77 -7.20 -14.91 -4.10
C GLN A 77 -7.44 -13.67 -5.00
N ALA A 78 -6.37 -13.04 -5.48
CA ALA A 78 -6.47 -11.85 -6.34
C ALA A 78 -7.18 -12.15 -7.67
N LYS A 79 -6.93 -13.31 -8.28
CA LYS A 79 -7.66 -13.74 -9.49
C LYS A 79 -9.15 -13.93 -9.25
N LEU A 80 -9.52 -14.48 -8.08
CA LEU A 80 -10.93 -14.61 -7.70
C LEU A 80 -11.60 -13.25 -7.50
N TYR A 81 -10.90 -12.30 -6.88
CA TYR A 81 -11.39 -10.93 -6.72
C TYR A 81 -11.54 -10.20 -8.06
N GLU A 82 -10.57 -10.32 -8.96
CA GLU A 82 -10.66 -9.76 -10.32
C GLU A 82 -11.84 -10.38 -11.09
N ALA A 83 -11.99 -11.71 -11.07
CA ALA A 83 -13.12 -12.39 -11.69
C ALA A 83 -14.48 -11.99 -11.07
N GLY A 84 -14.48 -11.63 -9.78
CA GLY A 84 -15.62 -11.08 -9.06
C GLY A 84 -15.92 -9.61 -9.33
N GLY A 85 -15.12 -8.93 -10.16
CA GLY A 85 -15.33 -7.53 -10.55
C GLY A 85 -14.69 -6.49 -9.62
N ALA A 86 -13.66 -6.86 -8.85
CA ALA A 86 -12.89 -5.89 -8.08
C ALA A 86 -12.29 -4.82 -9.01
N GLY A 87 -12.42 -3.54 -8.65
CA GLY A 87 -11.84 -2.42 -9.42
C GLY A 87 -10.34 -2.26 -9.19
N ALA A 88 -9.85 -2.76 -8.05
CA ALA A 88 -8.43 -2.82 -7.71
C ALA A 88 -8.17 -3.92 -6.67
N ILE A 89 -6.92 -4.36 -6.56
CA ILE A 89 -6.47 -5.28 -5.51
C ILE A 89 -5.58 -4.53 -4.53
N SER A 90 -5.86 -4.66 -3.23
CA SER A 90 -4.98 -4.22 -2.15
C SER A 90 -4.18 -5.41 -1.65
N VAL A 91 -2.85 -5.29 -1.53
CA VAL A 91 -1.99 -6.36 -1.00
C VAL A 91 -1.23 -5.84 0.20
N LEU A 92 -1.37 -6.52 1.34
CA LEU A 92 -0.59 -6.24 2.54
C LEU A 92 0.87 -6.65 2.30
N THR A 93 1.80 -5.72 2.54
CA THR A 93 3.25 -6.01 2.41
C THR A 93 4.00 -5.95 3.74
N ASP A 94 3.33 -5.58 4.82
CA ASP A 94 3.88 -5.61 6.18
C ASP A 94 4.10 -7.05 6.67
N ARG A 95 5.35 -7.37 7.01
CA ARG A 95 5.77 -8.71 7.43
C ARG A 95 5.41 -9.04 8.88
N GLU A 96 5.67 -8.12 9.80
CA GLU A 96 5.63 -8.43 11.24
C GLU A 96 4.21 -8.55 11.79
N TYR A 97 3.29 -7.71 11.33
CA TYR A 97 1.94 -7.59 11.91
C TYR A 97 0.86 -8.20 11.03
N PHE A 98 1.07 -8.21 9.70
CA PHE A 98 0.10 -8.71 8.73
C PHE A 98 0.54 -9.97 7.97
N GLN A 99 1.79 -10.42 8.18
CA GLN A 99 2.38 -11.59 7.51
C GLN A 99 2.32 -11.51 5.97
N GLY A 100 2.39 -10.29 5.44
CA GLY A 100 2.49 -10.04 4.01
C GLY A 100 3.93 -9.84 3.58
N CYS A 101 4.17 -9.73 2.27
CA CYS A 101 5.46 -9.32 1.75
C CYS A 101 5.35 -8.65 0.38
N LEU A 102 6.39 -7.90 0.01
CA LEU A 102 6.44 -7.20 -1.27
C LEU A 102 6.41 -8.16 -2.49
N ALA A 103 6.96 -9.37 -2.34
CA ALA A 103 6.95 -10.39 -3.39
C ALA A 103 5.52 -10.89 -3.68
N ASP A 104 4.64 -10.96 -2.67
CA ASP A 104 3.23 -11.29 -2.87
C ASP A 104 2.55 -10.25 -3.74
N MET A 105 2.82 -8.97 -3.49
CA MET A 105 2.27 -7.87 -4.29
C MET A 105 2.77 -7.92 -5.74
N GLN A 106 4.07 -8.17 -5.95
CA GLN A 106 4.65 -8.34 -7.28
C GLN A 106 3.98 -9.50 -8.04
N ALA A 107 3.86 -10.67 -7.40
CA ALA A 107 3.22 -11.83 -7.99
C ALA A 107 1.72 -11.57 -8.30
N VAL A 108 1.00 -10.87 -7.42
CA VAL A 108 -0.38 -10.45 -7.67
C VAL A 108 -0.44 -9.51 -8.87
N ARG A 109 0.43 -8.50 -8.93
CA ARG A 109 0.48 -7.51 -10.01
C ARG A 109 0.73 -8.15 -11.38
N GLU A 110 1.56 -9.18 -11.44
CA GLU A 110 1.80 -9.97 -12.65
C GLU A 110 0.58 -10.83 -13.05
N ALA A 111 -0.20 -11.28 -12.07
CA ALA A 111 -1.27 -12.26 -12.27
C ALA A 111 -2.64 -11.67 -12.61
N VAL A 112 -2.89 -10.40 -12.26
CA VAL A 112 -4.15 -9.68 -12.55
C VAL A 112 -3.93 -8.53 -13.52
N ARG A 113 -4.99 -8.02 -14.12
CA ARG A 113 -4.99 -6.84 -15.02
C ARG A 113 -5.49 -5.56 -14.36
N VAL A 114 -6.28 -5.67 -13.29
CA VAL A 114 -6.69 -4.52 -12.47
C VAL A 114 -5.49 -3.87 -11.76
N PRO A 115 -5.59 -2.59 -11.37
CA PRO A 115 -4.52 -1.90 -10.64
C PRO A 115 -4.31 -2.50 -9.23
N VAL A 116 -3.06 -2.45 -8.75
CA VAL A 116 -2.65 -3.00 -7.44
C VAL A 116 -2.17 -1.89 -6.49
N LEU A 117 -2.75 -1.84 -5.30
CA LEU A 117 -2.37 -0.99 -4.19
C LEU A 117 -1.40 -1.71 -3.26
N ARG A 118 -0.26 -1.08 -2.96
CA ARG A 118 0.58 -1.47 -1.81
C ARG A 118 -0.08 -0.99 -0.53
N LYS A 119 -0.52 -1.94 0.31
CA LYS A 119 -1.04 -1.66 1.65
C LYS A 119 0.07 -1.89 2.68
N ASP A 120 0.66 -0.80 3.14
CA ASP A 120 1.74 -0.78 4.12
C ASP A 120 1.77 0.58 4.84
N PHE A 121 2.64 0.71 5.83
CA PHE A 121 2.93 1.96 6.53
C PHE A 121 4.13 2.64 5.86
N ILE A 122 3.84 3.56 4.94
CA ILE A 122 4.85 4.30 4.19
C ILE A 122 5.19 5.58 4.94
N LEU A 123 6.45 5.68 5.38
CA LEU A 123 6.99 6.74 6.22
C LEU A 123 8.13 7.52 5.55
N THR A 124 8.76 6.95 4.52
CA THR A 124 9.93 7.55 3.85
C THR A 124 9.84 7.51 2.33
N GLU A 125 10.62 8.38 1.68
CA GLU A 125 10.73 8.39 0.21
C GLU A 125 11.28 7.06 -0.33
N ALA A 126 12.18 6.39 0.39
CA ALA A 126 12.71 5.09 -0.01
C ALA A 126 11.58 4.06 -0.16
N GLN A 127 10.60 4.04 0.76
CA GLN A 127 9.43 3.17 0.65
C GLN A 127 8.51 3.56 -0.52
N VAL A 128 8.37 4.86 -0.84
CA VAL A 128 7.63 5.31 -2.03
C VAL A 128 8.31 4.79 -3.30
N TYR A 129 9.62 4.97 -3.44
CA TYR A 129 10.37 4.45 -4.58
C TYR A 129 10.29 2.92 -4.66
N GLU A 130 10.43 2.22 -3.54
CA GLU A 130 10.28 0.76 -3.47
C GLU A 130 8.90 0.30 -3.94
N SER A 131 7.84 1.01 -3.55
CA SER A 131 6.47 0.72 -3.98
C SER A 131 6.34 0.80 -5.49
N VAL A 132 6.81 1.90 -6.07
CA VAL A 132 6.74 2.13 -7.53
C VAL A 132 7.63 1.14 -8.29
N ALA A 133 8.88 0.97 -7.87
CA ALA A 133 9.83 0.04 -8.47
C ALA A 133 9.33 -1.42 -8.44
N SER A 134 8.55 -1.76 -7.42
CA SER A 134 7.96 -3.10 -7.25
C SER A 134 6.61 -3.28 -7.95
N GLY A 135 6.18 -2.31 -8.77
CA GLY A 135 5.00 -2.46 -9.60
C GLY A 135 3.68 -2.01 -8.97
N ALA A 136 3.68 -1.37 -7.79
CA ALA A 136 2.46 -0.85 -7.19
C ALA A 136 1.89 0.29 -8.03
N ASP A 137 0.63 0.19 -8.46
CA ASP A 137 -0.05 1.24 -9.22
C ASP A 137 -0.54 2.38 -8.30
N ALA A 138 -0.76 2.05 -7.03
CA ALA A 138 -0.99 3.00 -5.95
C ALA A 138 -0.32 2.56 -4.65
N PHE A 139 -0.19 3.49 -3.72
CA PHE A 139 0.25 3.18 -2.35
C PHE A 139 -0.54 3.97 -1.29
N LEU A 140 -0.54 3.45 -0.06
CA LEU A 140 -1.26 4.05 1.06
C LEU A 140 -0.41 5.09 1.81
N LEU A 141 -1.00 6.25 2.12
CA LEU A 141 -0.52 7.15 3.16
C LEU A 141 -1.57 7.30 4.26
N ILE A 142 -1.17 7.13 5.52
CA ILE A 142 -2.06 7.24 6.68
C ILE A 142 -1.74 8.56 7.38
N VAL A 143 -2.70 9.47 7.49
CA VAL A 143 -2.48 10.82 8.06
C VAL A 143 -2.10 10.74 9.55
N ALA A 144 -2.63 9.76 10.28
CA ALA A 144 -2.26 9.48 11.67
C ALA A 144 -0.79 9.05 11.86
N ALA A 145 -0.13 8.57 10.79
CA ALA A 145 1.24 8.05 10.82
C ALA A 145 2.31 9.10 10.47
N LEU A 146 1.89 10.26 9.97
CA LEU A 146 2.76 11.24 9.31
C LEU A 146 2.54 12.64 9.87
N THR A 147 3.60 13.41 9.96
CA THR A 147 3.51 14.88 10.06
C THR A 147 3.04 15.48 8.74
N ASP A 148 2.57 16.74 8.75
CA ASP A 148 2.10 17.42 7.53
C ASP A 148 3.20 17.54 6.47
N ASP A 149 4.43 17.83 6.91
CA ASP A 149 5.60 17.93 6.04
C ASP A 149 6.02 16.58 5.46
N GLU A 150 5.89 15.48 6.22
CA GLU A 150 6.12 14.14 5.70
C GLU A 150 5.02 13.77 4.70
N PHE A 151 3.75 13.94 5.07
CA PHE A 151 2.60 13.64 4.21
C PHE A 151 2.69 14.37 2.87
N LYS A 152 2.86 15.71 2.91
CA LYS A 152 2.96 16.53 1.70
C LYS A 152 4.07 16.05 0.78
N ARG A 153 5.26 15.79 1.33
CA ARG A 153 6.44 15.34 0.58
C ARG A 153 6.20 13.99 -0.10
N LEU A 154 5.66 13.01 0.63
CA LEU A 154 5.42 11.67 0.10
C LEU A 154 4.27 11.65 -0.91
N HIS A 155 3.23 12.43 -0.67
CA HIS A 155 2.11 12.60 -1.60
C HIS A 155 2.57 13.26 -2.91
N ASP A 156 3.32 14.36 -2.84
CA ASP A 156 3.86 15.05 -4.01
C ASP A 156 4.86 14.17 -4.78
N LEU A 157 5.63 13.35 -4.06
CA LEU A 157 6.52 12.36 -4.68
C LEU A 157 5.73 11.29 -5.46
N GLY A 158 4.65 10.74 -4.89
CA GLY A 158 3.78 9.79 -5.59
C GLY A 158 3.25 10.36 -6.91
N ARG A 159 2.77 11.61 -6.88
CA ARG A 159 2.31 12.33 -8.08
C ARG A 159 3.41 12.51 -9.12
N THR A 160 4.62 12.86 -8.68
CA THR A 160 5.79 13.02 -9.56
C THR A 160 6.15 11.71 -10.25
N LEU A 161 5.96 10.58 -9.57
CA LEU A 161 6.21 9.23 -10.08
C LEU A 161 5.02 8.64 -10.86
N GLN A 162 3.94 9.40 -11.08
CA GLN A 162 2.70 8.93 -11.74
C GLN A 162 1.97 7.79 -11.01
N SER A 163 2.34 7.51 -9.77
CA SER A 163 1.61 6.56 -8.91
C SER A 163 0.46 7.28 -8.23
N ASP A 164 -0.70 6.64 -8.20
CA ASP A 164 -1.82 7.12 -7.39
C ASP A 164 -1.49 6.96 -5.89
N VAL A 165 -2.12 7.79 -5.05
CA VAL A 165 -1.96 7.77 -3.60
C VAL A 165 -3.33 7.65 -2.96
N LEU A 166 -3.54 6.60 -2.15
CA LEU A 166 -4.72 6.46 -1.32
C LEU A 166 -4.42 7.05 0.07
N VAL A 167 -5.16 8.07 0.46
CA VAL A 167 -5.01 8.74 1.75
C VAL A 167 -6.04 8.19 2.73
N GLU A 168 -5.58 7.68 3.86
CA GLU A 168 -6.41 7.17 4.96
C GLU A 168 -6.47 8.18 6.11
N VAL A 169 -7.70 8.49 6.52
CA VAL A 169 -8.03 9.40 7.62
C VAL A 169 -9.06 8.75 8.54
N HIS A 170 -8.97 9.00 9.83
CA HIS A 170 -9.84 8.40 10.86
C HIS A 170 -10.87 9.37 11.43
N ASP A 171 -10.64 10.67 11.31
CA ASP A 171 -11.54 11.71 11.78
C ASP A 171 -11.50 12.97 10.88
N LEU A 172 -12.33 13.95 11.22
CA LEU A 172 -12.43 15.20 10.46
C LEU A 172 -11.17 16.06 10.57
N ALA A 173 -10.44 15.99 11.69
CA ALA A 173 -9.20 16.76 11.84
C ALA A 173 -8.09 16.20 10.95
N GLU A 174 -8.02 14.88 10.78
CA GLU A 174 -7.15 14.24 9.80
C GLU A 174 -7.58 14.55 8.35
N MET A 175 -8.88 14.69 8.08
CA MET A 175 -9.39 15.08 6.75
C MET A 175 -9.03 16.52 6.36
N ASP A 176 -8.92 17.43 7.33
CA ASP A 176 -8.60 18.84 7.10
C ASP A 176 -7.10 19.09 6.81
N ARG A 177 -6.23 18.10 7.07
CA ARG A 177 -4.77 18.15 6.86
C ARG A 177 -4.38 17.77 5.42
#